data_AF-A0A2I1C5B4-F1
#
_entry.id   AF-A0A2I1C5B4-F1
#
_cell.length_a   1.000
_cell.length_b   1.000
_cell.length_c   1.000
_cell.angle_alpha   90.00
_cell.angle_beta   90.00
_cell.angle_gamma   90.00
#
_symmetry.space_group_name_H-M   'P 1'
#
loop_
_entity.id
_entity.type
_entity.pdbx_description
1 polymer ?
#
loop_
_entity_poly.entity_id
_entity_poly.type
_entity_poly.pdbx_seq_one_letter_code
_entity_poly.pdbx_strand_id
1 'polypeptide(L)'
;MCSPKTLEIFLDFLTAEEARQICDQFHDDIWQPGRQVMWSGIPRQLAQIWADRHGMQTLTTVMGPLMAHDHPQCLRSKKSIKGWSKYMKGASAMYAYHIAQDKGIVTVLSPPPPERYNPYGGSNYQTIEEPILMGNLGPKVSRIEMLHPTITGAEEFHYQIWPEDKTDSWHELFGHPDPATHWRHVERPRHFLP
;
A
#
# COMPACT_ATOMS: atom_id res chain seq x y z
N MET A 1 16.02 -9.68 -9.95
CA MET A 1 15.22 -9.72 -11.20
C MET A 1 13.81 -10.17 -10.87
N CYS A 2 12.79 -9.41 -11.29
CA CYS A 2 11.38 -9.78 -11.11
C CYS A 2 11.04 -11.04 -11.92
N SER A 3 10.14 -11.88 -11.41
CA SER A 3 9.72 -13.08 -12.16
C SER A 3 8.91 -12.69 -13.41
N PRO A 4 8.86 -13.53 -14.47
CA PRO A 4 8.08 -13.26 -15.68
C PRO A 4 6.59 -12.96 -15.41
N LYS A 5 5.96 -13.69 -14.47
CA LYS A 5 4.57 -13.45 -14.04
C LYS A 5 4.38 -12.12 -13.32
N THR A 6 5.38 -11.69 -12.55
CA THR A 6 5.38 -10.40 -11.87
C THR A 6 5.46 -9.26 -12.90
N LEU A 7 6.26 -9.43 -13.94
CA LEU A 7 6.39 -8.48 -15.04
C LEU A 7 5.08 -8.34 -15.83
N GLU A 8 4.36 -9.43 -16.11
CA GLU A 8 3.06 -9.39 -16.80
C GLU A 8 2.02 -8.52 -16.06
N ILE A 9 1.91 -8.66 -14.74
CA ILE A 9 0.97 -7.87 -13.93
C ILE A 9 1.39 -6.40 -13.86
N PHE A 10 2.69 -6.10 -13.77
CA PHE A 10 3.14 -4.71 -13.82
C PHE A 10 2.90 -4.09 -15.19
N LEU A 11 3.08 -4.85 -16.27
CA LEU A 11 2.84 -4.40 -17.64
C LEU A 11 1.35 -4.22 -17.96
N ASP A 12 0.46 -4.91 -17.24
CA ASP A 12 -0.98 -4.63 -17.30
C ASP A 12 -1.30 -3.21 -16.84
N PHE A 13 -0.47 -2.61 -15.97
CA PHE A 13 -0.66 -1.27 -15.42
C PHE A 13 0.26 -0.20 -16.03
N LEU A 14 1.51 -0.55 -16.29
CA LEU A 14 2.60 0.35 -16.64
C LEU A 14 3.16 0.02 -18.01
N THR A 15 3.62 1.04 -18.72
CA THR A 15 4.56 0.83 -19.82
C THR A 15 5.91 0.37 -19.26
N ALA A 16 6.72 -0.28 -20.10
CA ALA A 16 8.06 -0.72 -19.70
C ALA A 16 8.94 0.44 -19.20
N GLU A 17 8.83 1.62 -19.81
CA GLU A 17 9.59 2.81 -19.39
C GLU A 17 9.13 3.35 -18.03
N GLU A 18 7.82 3.35 -17.76
CA GLU A 18 7.32 3.75 -16.43
C GLU A 18 7.75 2.78 -15.34
N ALA A 19 7.68 1.47 -15.61
CA ALA A 19 8.15 0.45 -14.69
C ALA A 19 9.65 0.63 -14.43
N ARG A 20 10.45 0.89 -15.47
CA ARG A 20 11.89 1.17 -15.34
C ARG A 20 12.16 2.39 -14.46
N GLN A 21 11.48 3.52 -14.70
CA GLN A 21 11.66 4.73 -13.90
C GLN A 21 11.29 4.54 -12.43
N ILE A 22 10.20 3.81 -12.15
CA ILE A 22 9.80 3.49 -10.76
C ILE A 22 10.84 2.56 -10.12
N CYS A 23 11.30 1.55 -10.86
CA CYS A 23 12.33 0.63 -10.41
C CYS A 23 13.63 1.37 -10.08
N ASP A 24 14.05 2.33 -10.91
CA ASP A 24 15.23 3.15 -10.68
C ASP A 24 15.11 3.91 -9.35
N GLN A 25 13.93 4.49 -9.03
CA GLN A 25 13.71 5.16 -7.74
C GLN A 25 13.84 4.23 -6.53
N PHE A 26 13.42 2.97 -6.66
CA PHE A 26 13.51 2.00 -5.57
C PHE A 26 14.92 1.44 -5.37
N HIS A 27 15.80 1.56 -6.38
CA HIS A 27 17.21 1.18 -6.26
C HIS A 27 18.13 2.38 -5.98
N ASP A 28 17.57 3.59 -5.88
CA ASP A 28 18.28 4.81 -5.52
C ASP A 28 18.48 4.90 -3.99
N ASP A 29 19.30 5.84 -3.54
CA ASP A 29 19.62 6.10 -2.12
C ASP A 29 18.38 6.50 -1.29
N ILE A 30 17.27 6.81 -1.95
CA ILE A 30 16.00 7.08 -1.28
C ILE A 30 15.49 5.82 -0.58
N TRP A 31 15.68 4.61 -1.13
CA TRP A 31 15.15 3.39 -0.51
C TRP A 31 15.96 2.97 0.72
N GLN A 32 15.30 2.88 1.87
CA GLN A 32 15.90 2.38 3.10
C GLN A 32 15.28 1.03 3.48
N PRO A 33 15.99 -0.10 3.36
CA PRO A 33 15.42 -1.42 3.64
C PRO A 33 14.80 -1.51 5.04
N GLY A 34 13.61 -2.12 5.12
CA GLY A 34 12.86 -2.27 6.37
C GLY A 34 12.26 -0.99 6.94
N ARG A 35 12.29 0.13 6.19
CA ARG A 35 11.64 1.40 6.57
C ARG A 35 10.33 1.64 5.83
N GLN A 36 9.75 0.62 5.21
CA GLN A 36 8.55 0.78 4.38
C GLN A 36 7.28 0.67 5.21
N VAL A 37 6.34 1.59 4.96
CA VAL A 37 5.01 1.56 5.54
C VAL A 37 3.97 1.63 4.42
N MET A 38 2.88 0.89 4.60
CA MET A 38 1.72 0.88 3.71
C MET A 38 0.51 1.46 4.45
N TRP A 39 -0.54 1.81 3.73
CA TRP A 39 -1.74 2.34 4.35
C TRP A 39 -2.98 2.08 3.50
N SER A 40 -4.13 1.93 4.16
CA SER A 40 -5.43 1.74 3.53
C SER A 40 -6.51 2.40 4.38
N GLY A 41 -7.55 2.95 3.78
CA GLY A 41 -8.73 3.47 4.52
C GLY A 41 -8.54 4.74 5.36
N ILE A 42 -7.31 5.20 5.54
CA ILE A 42 -6.98 6.45 6.25
C ILE A 42 -6.62 7.59 5.28
N PRO A 43 -6.72 8.87 5.69
CA PRO A 43 -6.27 9.98 4.87
C PRO A 43 -4.77 9.91 4.54
N ARG A 44 -4.40 10.14 3.26
CA ARG A 44 -3.00 10.14 2.81
C ARG A 44 -2.11 11.04 3.68
N GLN A 45 -2.60 12.22 4.04
CA GLN A 45 -1.84 13.18 4.84
C GLN A 45 -1.51 12.62 6.23
N LEU A 46 -2.45 11.90 6.85
CA LEU A 46 -2.22 11.24 8.13
C LEU A 46 -1.16 10.15 8.00
N ALA A 47 -1.26 9.30 6.97
CA ALA A 47 -0.26 8.26 6.70
C ALA A 47 1.15 8.85 6.49
N GLN A 48 1.25 9.94 5.73
CA GLN A 48 2.53 10.62 5.48
C GLN A 48 3.10 11.23 6.77
N ILE A 49 2.28 11.94 7.56
CA ILE A 49 2.73 12.52 8.84
C ILE A 49 3.22 11.42 9.79
N TRP A 50 2.50 10.30 9.88
CA TRP A 50 2.92 9.17 10.71
C TRP A 50 4.25 8.60 10.21
N ALA A 51 4.40 8.41 8.90
CA ALA A 51 5.62 7.90 8.30
C ALA A 51 6.82 8.83 8.58
N ASP A 52 6.66 10.14 8.35
CA ASP A 52 7.72 11.14 8.58
C ASP A 52 8.17 11.15 10.04
N ARG A 53 7.23 11.07 11.00
CA ARG A 53 7.54 11.02 12.44
C ARG A 53 8.32 9.78 12.86
N HIS A 54 8.10 8.65 12.19
CA HIS A 54 8.73 7.37 12.50
C HIS A 54 9.95 7.07 11.63
N GLY A 55 10.34 7.99 10.75
CA GLY A 55 11.41 7.75 9.78
C GLY A 55 11.09 6.58 8.85
N MET A 56 9.80 6.40 8.53
CA MET A 56 9.28 5.40 7.61
C MET A 56 8.99 6.05 6.25
N GLN A 57 8.88 5.23 5.22
CA GLN A 57 8.75 5.65 3.84
C GLN A 57 7.44 5.11 3.28
N THR A 58 6.60 5.99 2.73
CA THR A 58 5.42 5.58 1.97
C THR A 58 5.80 5.37 0.50
N LEU A 59 4.91 4.76 -0.30
CA LEU A 59 5.06 4.75 -1.77
C LEU A 59 5.40 6.14 -2.32
N THR A 60 4.72 7.19 -1.84
CA THR A 60 4.95 8.54 -2.36
C THR A 60 6.30 9.12 -1.93
N THR A 61 6.85 8.68 -0.80
CA THR A 61 8.21 9.03 -0.38
C THR A 61 9.24 8.39 -1.31
N VAL A 62 9.16 7.07 -1.52
CA VAL A 62 10.17 6.33 -2.31
C VAL A 62 10.07 6.60 -3.81
N MET A 63 8.92 7.07 -4.31
CA MET A 63 8.78 7.51 -5.70
C MET A 63 9.41 8.89 -5.96
N GLY A 64 9.78 9.64 -4.91
CA GLY A 64 10.58 10.86 -5.02
C GLY A 64 10.07 11.87 -6.06
N PRO A 65 10.92 12.33 -7.00
CA PRO A 65 10.56 13.30 -8.03
C PRO A 65 9.42 12.87 -8.97
N LEU A 66 9.07 11.58 -9.03
CA LEU A 66 7.92 11.10 -9.81
C LEU A 66 6.57 11.54 -9.21
N MET A 67 6.56 11.95 -7.94
CA MET A 67 5.37 12.41 -7.21
C MET A 67 5.33 13.92 -6.97
N ALA A 68 6.41 14.65 -7.26
CA ALA A 68 6.49 16.10 -7.13
C ALA A 68 5.80 16.79 -8.31
N HIS A 69 4.69 17.50 -8.05
CA HIS A 69 3.78 18.04 -9.07
C HIS A 69 4.41 19.01 -10.08
N ASP A 70 5.41 19.75 -9.63
CA ASP A 70 6.20 20.73 -10.37
C ASP A 70 7.43 20.10 -11.05
N HIS A 71 7.77 18.87 -10.71
CA HIS A 71 8.93 18.19 -11.27
C HIS A 71 8.65 17.64 -12.68
N PRO A 72 9.56 17.80 -13.66
CA PRO A 72 9.34 17.38 -15.04
C PRO A 72 9.11 15.87 -15.22
N GLN A 73 9.60 15.05 -14.28
CA GLN A 73 9.41 13.59 -14.28
C GLN A 73 8.03 13.17 -13.76
N CYS A 74 7.29 14.03 -13.06
CA CYS A 74 5.94 13.70 -12.60
C CYS A 74 4.97 13.63 -13.78
N LEU A 75 4.37 12.46 -13.97
CA LEU A 75 3.46 12.19 -15.08
C LEU A 75 2.02 12.62 -14.81
N ARG A 76 1.73 13.17 -13.62
CA ARG A 76 0.35 13.43 -13.18
C ARG A 76 -0.39 14.40 -14.10
N SER A 77 0.25 15.48 -14.54
CA SER A 77 -0.33 16.45 -15.47
C SER A 77 -0.37 15.95 -16.92
N LYS A 78 0.46 14.94 -17.24
CA LYS A 78 0.60 14.34 -18.58
C LYS A 78 -0.37 13.17 -18.81
N LYS A 79 -1.13 12.76 -17.79
CA LYS A 79 -2.02 11.60 -17.83
C LYS A 79 -3.47 11.99 -17.60
N SER A 80 -4.38 11.26 -18.27
CA SER A 80 -5.80 11.30 -17.91
C SER A 80 -6.00 10.76 -16.49
N ILE A 81 -7.14 11.08 -15.87
CA ILE A 81 -7.49 10.57 -14.53
C ILE A 81 -7.41 9.04 -14.46
N LYS A 82 -7.94 8.35 -15.49
CA LYS A 82 -7.87 6.89 -15.60
C LYS A 82 -6.43 6.41 -15.78
N GLY A 83 -5.64 7.09 -16.62
CA GLY A 83 -4.23 6.77 -16.84
C GLY A 83 -3.37 6.95 -15.59
N TRP A 84 -3.60 8.01 -14.82
CA TRP A 84 -2.94 8.24 -13.54
C TRP A 84 -3.33 7.18 -12.50
N SER A 85 -4.61 6.83 -12.40
CA SER A 85 -5.08 5.75 -11.53
C SER A 85 -4.41 4.41 -11.88
N LYS A 86 -4.33 4.10 -13.17
CA LYS A 86 -3.64 2.90 -13.67
C LYS A 86 -2.14 2.91 -13.33
N TYR A 87 -1.47 4.04 -13.53
CA TYR A 87 -0.07 4.25 -13.16
C TYR A 87 0.16 4.02 -11.66
N MET A 88 -0.68 4.62 -10.80
CA MET A 88 -0.56 4.45 -9.35
C MET A 88 -0.80 3.01 -8.88
N LYS A 89 -1.70 2.26 -9.55
CA LYS A 89 -1.88 0.82 -9.28
C LYS A 89 -0.61 0.02 -9.58
N GLY A 90 0.04 0.31 -10.70
CA GLY A 90 1.31 -0.32 -11.07
C GLY A 90 2.43 0.02 -10.09
N ALA A 91 2.59 1.31 -9.74
CA ALA A 91 3.60 1.74 -8.77
C ALA A 91 3.40 1.11 -7.38
N SER A 92 2.14 1.05 -6.93
CA SER A 92 1.70 0.36 -5.71
C SER A 92 2.04 -1.14 -5.72
N ALA A 93 1.79 -1.83 -6.85
CA ALA A 93 2.16 -3.22 -7.02
C ALA A 93 3.69 -3.44 -6.95
N MET A 94 4.47 -2.59 -7.63
CA MET A 94 5.93 -2.66 -7.61
C MET A 94 6.49 -2.40 -6.20
N TYR A 95 5.90 -1.46 -5.46
CA TYR A 95 6.28 -1.15 -4.09
C TYR A 95 6.05 -2.32 -3.14
N ALA A 96 4.86 -2.94 -3.18
CA ALA A 96 4.56 -4.14 -2.39
C ALA A 96 5.53 -5.29 -2.71
N TYR A 97 5.85 -5.47 -4.00
CA TYR A 97 6.78 -6.52 -4.43
C TYR A 97 8.20 -6.26 -3.94
N HIS A 98 8.66 -5.01 -3.98
CA HIS A 98 9.99 -4.65 -3.50
C HIS A 98 10.09 -4.81 -1.98
N ILE A 99 9.07 -4.41 -1.21
CA ILE A 99 8.97 -4.70 0.23
C ILE A 99 9.09 -6.20 0.49
N ALA A 100 8.36 -7.02 -0.26
CA ALA A 100 8.35 -8.46 -0.08
C ALA A 100 9.73 -9.11 -0.33
N GLN A 101 10.61 -8.48 -1.12
CA GLN A 101 11.98 -8.96 -1.32
C GLN A 101 12.85 -8.88 -0.06
N ASP A 102 12.57 -7.92 0.83
CA ASP A 102 13.28 -7.77 2.12
C ASP A 102 12.93 -8.89 3.09
N LYS A 103 11.81 -9.62 2.87
CA LYS A 103 11.32 -10.73 3.71
C LYS A 103 11.11 -10.38 5.19
N GLY A 104 11.10 -9.09 5.53
CA GLY A 104 10.94 -8.58 6.88
C GLY A 104 9.48 -8.41 7.30
N ILE A 105 9.27 -7.63 8.35
CA ILE A 105 7.94 -7.19 8.81
C ILE A 105 7.54 -5.95 8.02
N VAL A 106 6.27 -5.87 7.61
CA VAL A 106 5.68 -4.64 7.04
C VAL A 106 4.54 -4.14 7.92
N THR A 107 4.53 -2.83 8.17
CA THR A 107 3.44 -2.15 8.89
C THR A 107 2.43 -1.56 7.91
N VAL A 108 1.15 -1.73 8.22
CA VAL A 108 0.02 -1.20 7.46
C VAL A 108 -0.83 -0.31 8.37
N LEU A 109 -0.93 0.96 8.02
CA LEU A 109 -1.80 1.90 8.71
C LEU A 109 -3.23 1.77 8.19
N SER A 110 -4.19 1.52 9.07
CA SER A 110 -5.60 1.30 8.67
C SER A 110 -6.58 1.80 9.74
N PRO A 111 -7.88 1.91 9.43
CA PRO A 111 -8.91 1.99 10.45
C PRO A 111 -8.93 0.72 11.32
N PRO A 112 -9.38 0.81 12.58
CA PRO A 112 -9.48 -0.34 13.46
C PRO A 112 -10.49 -1.40 12.98
N PRO A 113 -10.36 -2.65 13.44
CA PRO A 113 -11.42 -3.64 13.25
C PRO A 113 -12.73 -3.19 13.89
N PRO A 114 -13.88 -3.58 13.30
CA PRO A 114 -14.02 -4.56 12.21
C PRO A 114 -13.76 -3.99 10.79
N GLU A 115 -13.71 -2.68 10.62
CA GLU A 115 -13.63 -2.02 9.30
C GLU A 115 -12.18 -1.78 8.83
N ARG A 116 -11.27 -2.75 8.98
CA ARG A 116 -9.86 -2.61 8.54
C ARG A 116 -9.70 -2.48 7.03
N TYR A 117 -10.73 -2.89 6.31
CA TYR A 117 -10.77 -3.04 4.87
C TYR A 117 -11.95 -2.29 4.28
N ASN A 118 -11.85 -1.91 3.01
CA ASN A 118 -13.00 -1.31 2.32
C ASN A 118 -14.13 -2.35 2.28
N PRO A 119 -15.31 -2.08 2.87
CA PRO A 119 -16.44 -3.03 2.84
C PRO A 119 -16.96 -3.27 1.42
N TYR A 120 -16.71 -2.34 0.49
CA TYR A 120 -17.02 -2.49 -0.93
C TYR A 120 -15.90 -3.16 -1.73
N GLY A 121 -14.78 -3.50 -1.09
CA GLY A 121 -13.57 -4.01 -1.72
C GLY A 121 -12.89 -2.97 -2.61
N GLY A 122 -11.99 -3.44 -3.47
CA GLY A 122 -11.44 -2.63 -4.57
C GLY A 122 -10.37 -1.62 -4.19
N SER A 123 -9.93 -1.55 -2.93
CA SER A 123 -8.72 -0.80 -2.59
C SER A 123 -7.50 -1.44 -3.23
N ASN A 124 -6.48 -0.63 -3.55
CA ASN A 124 -5.21 -1.16 -4.06
C ASN A 124 -4.59 -2.13 -3.04
N TYR A 125 -4.68 -1.82 -1.75
CA TYR A 125 -4.20 -2.70 -0.70
C TYR A 125 -4.82 -4.10 -0.77
N GLN A 126 -6.16 -4.19 -0.74
CA GLN A 126 -6.86 -5.49 -0.77
C GLN A 126 -6.63 -6.28 -2.07
N THR A 127 -6.62 -5.58 -3.21
CA THR A 127 -6.69 -6.25 -4.52
C THR A 127 -5.34 -6.51 -5.16
N ILE A 128 -4.30 -5.79 -4.75
CA ILE A 128 -2.99 -5.81 -5.39
C ILE A 128 -1.91 -6.03 -4.34
N GLU A 129 -1.79 -5.12 -3.37
CA GLU A 129 -0.62 -5.06 -2.49
C GLU A 129 -0.58 -6.23 -1.51
N GLU A 130 -1.66 -6.48 -0.77
CA GLU A 130 -1.74 -7.53 0.24
C GLU A 130 -1.49 -8.94 -0.35
N PRO A 131 -2.12 -9.34 -1.47
CA PRO A 131 -1.77 -10.59 -2.14
C PRO A 131 -0.28 -10.72 -2.51
N ILE A 132 0.35 -9.63 -2.93
CA ILE A 132 1.80 -9.61 -3.24
C ILE A 132 2.62 -9.85 -1.97
N LEU A 133 2.33 -9.11 -0.90
CA LEU A 133 3.04 -9.25 0.39
C LEU A 133 2.94 -10.68 0.95
N MET A 134 1.79 -11.32 0.79
CA MET A 134 1.54 -12.70 1.22
C MET A 134 2.25 -13.76 0.34
N GLY A 135 2.86 -13.36 -0.78
CA GLY A 135 3.63 -14.24 -1.65
C GLY A 135 2.89 -14.83 -2.85
N ASN A 136 1.67 -14.36 -3.16
CA ASN A 136 0.90 -14.92 -4.27
C ASN A 136 1.57 -14.69 -5.64
N LEU A 137 2.51 -13.74 -5.71
CA LEU A 137 3.22 -13.34 -6.93
C LEU A 137 4.75 -13.39 -6.80
N GLY A 138 5.27 -14.13 -5.82
CA GLY A 138 6.71 -14.42 -5.68
C GLY A 138 7.22 -14.32 -4.23
N PRO A 139 8.17 -13.43 -3.92
CA PRO A 139 8.66 -13.25 -2.57
C PRO A 139 7.54 -12.80 -1.63
N LYS A 140 7.72 -13.01 -0.33
CA LYS A 140 6.74 -12.70 0.70
C LYS A 140 7.43 -12.07 1.90
N VAL A 141 6.71 -11.21 2.61
CA VAL A 141 7.13 -10.71 3.92
C VAL A 141 7.13 -11.85 4.95
N SER A 142 7.80 -11.67 6.09
CA SER A 142 7.67 -12.61 7.21
C SER A 142 6.35 -12.43 7.94
N ARG A 143 5.88 -11.17 8.02
CA ARG A 143 4.71 -10.76 8.78
C ARG A 143 4.12 -9.46 8.27
N ILE A 144 2.80 -9.34 8.32
CA ILE A 144 2.09 -8.06 8.18
C ILE A 144 1.53 -7.68 9.55
N GLU A 145 1.81 -6.46 9.98
CA GLU A 145 1.24 -5.84 11.18
C GLU A 145 0.32 -4.68 10.80
N MET A 146 -0.76 -4.53 11.55
CA MET A 146 -1.62 -3.35 11.48
C MET A 146 -1.44 -2.46 12.69
N LEU A 147 -1.59 -1.15 12.43
CA LEU A 147 -1.58 -0.09 13.41
C LEU A 147 -2.68 0.93 13.05
N HIS A 148 -3.31 1.51 14.06
CA HIS A 148 -4.51 2.34 13.90
C HIS A 148 -4.30 3.76 14.44
N PRO A 149 -3.67 4.67 13.66
CA PRO A 149 -3.22 5.96 14.16
C PRO A 149 -4.38 6.94 14.46
N THR A 150 -5.62 6.57 14.12
CA THR A 150 -6.82 7.38 14.39
C THR A 150 -7.43 7.11 15.77
N ILE A 151 -6.92 6.13 16.52
CA ILE A 151 -7.47 5.71 17.80
C ILE A 151 -6.56 6.21 18.92
N THR A 152 -7.07 7.14 19.72
CA THR A 152 -6.33 7.71 20.86
C THR A 152 -5.98 6.64 21.88
N GLY A 153 -4.70 6.57 22.25
CA GLY A 153 -4.14 5.55 23.15
C GLY A 153 -3.69 4.26 22.44
N ALA A 154 -3.95 4.12 21.14
CA ALA A 154 -3.57 2.96 20.33
C ALA A 154 -2.71 3.35 19.11
N GLU A 155 -2.22 4.58 19.06
CA GLU A 155 -1.52 5.14 17.90
C GLU A 155 -0.24 4.38 17.54
N GLU A 156 0.36 3.71 18.52
CA GLU A 156 1.59 2.93 18.40
C GLU A 156 1.36 1.44 18.72
N PHE A 157 0.09 1.00 18.77
CA PHE A 157 -0.22 -0.40 19.02
C PHE A 157 -0.18 -1.21 17.73
N HIS A 158 0.73 -2.18 17.68
CA HIS A 158 0.88 -3.12 16.58
C HIS A 158 0.28 -4.47 16.95
N TYR A 159 -0.42 -5.08 16.00
CA TYR A 159 -0.80 -6.48 16.08
C TYR A 159 -0.71 -7.14 14.72
N GLN A 160 -0.46 -8.44 14.73
CA GLN A 160 -0.26 -9.23 13.54
C GLN A 160 -1.59 -9.54 12.85
N ILE A 161 -1.62 -9.46 11.52
CA ILE A 161 -2.75 -9.92 10.71
C ILE A 161 -2.40 -11.10 9.79
N TRP A 162 -1.11 -11.31 9.54
CA TRP A 162 -0.61 -12.39 8.69
C TRP A 162 0.83 -12.75 9.10
N PRO A 163 1.22 -14.04 9.11
CA PRO A 163 0.43 -15.21 8.71
C PRO A 163 -0.60 -15.68 9.74
N GLU A 164 -0.43 -15.33 11.01
CA GLU A 164 -1.43 -15.55 12.06
C GLU A 164 -2.21 -14.26 12.31
N ASP A 165 -3.53 -14.34 12.35
CA ASP A 165 -4.36 -13.18 12.73
C ASP A 165 -4.44 -13.08 14.27
N LYS A 166 -4.00 -11.94 14.82
CA LYS A 166 -4.02 -11.60 16.25
C LYS A 166 -4.97 -10.44 16.54
N THR A 167 -6.03 -10.28 15.74
CA THR A 167 -7.06 -9.25 15.95
C THR A 167 -7.72 -9.36 17.33
N ASP A 168 -7.80 -10.56 17.90
CA ASP A 168 -8.34 -10.74 19.26
C ASP A 168 -7.56 -9.91 20.30
N SER A 169 -6.24 -9.78 20.15
CA SER A 169 -5.41 -8.94 21.03
C SER A 169 -5.75 -7.45 20.93
N TRP A 170 -6.24 -6.98 19.77
CA TRP A 170 -6.80 -5.64 19.64
C TRP A 170 -8.12 -5.54 20.41
N HIS A 171 -9.03 -6.49 20.22
CA HIS A 171 -10.35 -6.47 20.85
C HIS A 171 -10.28 -6.54 22.38
N GLU A 172 -9.34 -7.28 22.94
CA GLU A 172 -9.10 -7.35 24.39
C GLU A 172 -8.71 -6.00 25.00
N LEU A 173 -7.95 -5.18 24.27
CA LEU A 173 -7.43 -3.91 24.78
C LEU A 173 -8.31 -2.71 24.43
N PHE A 174 -8.90 -2.70 23.24
CA PHE A 174 -9.58 -1.52 22.68
C PHE A 174 -11.04 -1.77 22.29
N GLY A 175 -11.52 -3.01 22.35
CA GLY A 175 -12.89 -3.36 21.98
C GLY A 175 -13.20 -3.12 20.51
N HIS A 176 -14.29 -2.39 20.24
CA HIS A 176 -14.81 -2.10 18.90
C HIS A 176 -15.08 -0.60 18.76
N PRO A 177 -14.04 0.24 18.65
CA PRO A 177 -14.22 1.69 18.54
C PRO A 177 -14.81 2.06 17.17
N ASP A 178 -15.66 3.08 17.13
CA ASP A 178 -16.19 3.61 15.86
C ASP A 178 -15.06 4.27 15.05
N PRO A 179 -14.77 3.77 13.84
CA PRO A 179 -13.66 4.27 13.05
C PRO A 179 -14.04 5.53 12.27
N ALA A 180 -13.11 6.50 12.19
CA ALA A 180 -13.20 7.60 11.23
C ALA A 180 -12.81 7.11 9.82
N THR A 181 -13.66 6.30 9.17
CA THR A 181 -13.33 5.73 7.86
C THR A 181 -13.54 6.72 6.72
N HIS A 182 -12.66 6.63 5.72
CA HIS A 182 -12.72 7.41 4.48
C HIS A 182 -12.87 6.48 3.27
N TRP A 183 -13.69 5.44 3.39
CA TRP A 183 -13.87 4.46 2.32
C TRP A 183 -14.46 5.13 1.08
N ARG A 184 -13.80 4.94 -0.06
CA ARG A 184 -14.36 5.35 -1.35
C ARG A 184 -15.37 4.29 -1.79
N HIS A 185 -16.57 4.74 -2.12
CA HIS A 185 -17.56 3.89 -2.77
C HIS A 185 -17.06 3.53 -4.16
N VAL A 186 -16.75 2.26 -4.40
CA VAL A 186 -16.40 1.76 -5.74
C VAL A 186 -17.70 1.30 -6.38
N GLU A 187 -18.12 1.95 -7.48
CA GLU A 187 -19.23 1.43 -8.27
C GLU A 187 -18.89 0.00 -8.71
N ARG A 188 -19.77 -0.97 -8.41
CA ARG A 188 -19.59 -2.36 -8.84
C ARG A 188 -19.38 -2.39 -10.36
N PRO A 189 -18.42 -3.17 -10.89
CA PRO A 189 -18.41 -3.43 -12.32
C PRO A 189 -19.75 -4.07 -12.67
N ARG A 190 -20.48 -3.46 -13.62
CA ARG A 190 -21.71 -4.05 -14.16
C ARG A 190 -21.36 -5.47 -14.58
N HIS A 191 -21.93 -6.44 -13.87
CA HIS A 191 -21.95 -7.80 -14.37
C HIS A 191 -22.66 -7.75 -15.71
N PHE A 192 -21.93 -8.01 -16.79
CA PHE A 192 -22.55 -8.57 -17.97
C PHE A 192 -22.96 -9.99 -17.56
N LEU A 193 -24.23 -10.13 -17.17
CA LEU A 193 -24.86 -11.45 -17.13
C LEU A 193 -25.01 -11.93 -18.59
N PRO A 194 -24.90 -13.26 -18.81
CA PRO A 194 -24.86 -13.87 -20.14
C PRO A 194 -26.11 -13.60 -20.98
#